data_AF-V6JXM7-F1
#
_entry.id   AF-V6JXM7-F1
#
_cell.length_a   1.000
_cell.length_b   1.000
_cell.length_c   1.000
_cell.angle_alpha   90.00
_cell.angle_beta   90.00
_cell.angle_gamma   90.00
#
_symmetry.space_group_name_H-M   'P 1'
#
loop_
_entity.id
_entity.type
_entity.pdbx_description
1 polymer ?
#
loop_
_entity_poly.entity_id
_entity_poly.type
_entity_poly.pdbx_seq_one_letter_code
_entity_poly.pdbx_strand_id
1 'polypeptide(L)'
;MGAHNTDALGAALDGVPEELRGFAFEGAGMGCALLDLLTLSRGRRLREFLEGPGVDYPHLIHVGVGWAFGKLRLRPWRGLRAGDPLLHWLAWDGFGFYQGFFDSDRVVAGQRLERGLDLWQRAVRDQGLGRCLWFHECADPEALGLRVAEFPSWRRADLWSGIGLAAVYAGGADQDELRALVEAAGDYRAHLAQGAAFAAAARLRARTPLPEHCDRGVLALAGVPAQTAADWTDTARAELGPDPRTGQHYGEWRAGIRRLWAAHHGPGPTDAPTQRPAQDARTTEAAVSAPRSWAVEPAESATRSRRSR
;
A
#
# COMPACT_ATOMS: atom_id res chain seq x y z
N MET A 1 7.79 -32.89 -4.88
CA MET A 1 8.56 -31.94 -4.05
C MET A 1 8.24 -32.25 -2.60
N GLY A 2 9.17 -32.95 -1.93
CA GLY A 2 9.29 -33.00 -0.48
C GLY A 2 10.41 -32.04 -0.02
N ALA A 3 10.65 -31.95 1.29
CA ALA A 3 11.58 -31.01 1.93
C ALA A 3 12.94 -30.87 1.23
N HIS A 4 13.50 -31.96 0.71
CA HIS A 4 14.76 -31.96 -0.06
C HIS A 4 14.81 -30.99 -1.25
N ASN A 5 13.65 -30.63 -1.83
CA ASN A 5 13.59 -29.74 -2.99
C ASN A 5 13.47 -28.27 -2.57
N THR A 6 12.81 -27.96 -1.44
CA THR A 6 12.84 -26.60 -0.88
C THR A 6 14.24 -26.26 -0.38
N ASP A 7 14.96 -27.22 0.21
CA ASP A 7 16.34 -27.02 0.65
C ASP A 7 17.29 -26.74 -0.53
N ALA A 8 17.15 -27.50 -1.63
CA ALA A 8 17.89 -27.26 -2.85
C ALA A 8 17.57 -25.89 -3.48
N LEU A 9 16.31 -25.45 -3.43
CA LEU A 9 15.91 -24.10 -3.83
C LEU A 9 16.56 -23.04 -2.95
N GLY A 10 16.59 -23.24 -1.62
CA GLY A 10 17.29 -22.37 -0.67
C GLY A 10 18.76 -22.19 -1.02
N ALA A 11 19.48 -23.31 -1.21
CA ALA A 11 20.89 -23.28 -1.58
C ALA A 11 21.14 -22.56 -2.92
N ALA A 12 20.24 -22.68 -3.90
CA ALA A 12 20.33 -21.95 -5.16
C ALA A 12 20.13 -20.43 -4.97
N LEU A 13 19.24 -20.03 -4.06
CA LEU A 13 18.96 -18.62 -3.75
C LEU A 13 20.10 -17.96 -2.95
N ASP A 14 20.80 -18.72 -2.11
CA ASP A 14 21.97 -18.22 -1.38
C ASP A 14 23.11 -17.79 -2.32
N GLY A 15 23.19 -18.43 -3.50
CA GLY A 15 24.13 -18.07 -4.57
C GLY A 15 23.81 -16.77 -5.32
N VAL A 16 22.65 -16.16 -5.08
CA VAL A 16 22.28 -14.84 -5.65
C VAL A 16 22.95 -13.74 -4.82
N PRO A 17 23.49 -12.67 -5.45
CA PRO A 17 24.03 -11.51 -4.74
C PRO A 17 23.04 -10.97 -3.70
N GLU A 18 23.54 -10.63 -2.51
CA GLU A 18 22.72 -10.29 -1.33
C GLU A 18 21.69 -9.18 -1.62
N GLU A 19 22.11 -8.16 -2.36
CA GLU A 19 21.27 -7.03 -2.75
C GLU A 19 20.06 -7.45 -3.62
N LEU A 20 20.23 -8.50 -4.43
CA LEU A 20 19.22 -9.04 -5.35
C LEU A 20 18.45 -10.22 -4.75
N ARG A 21 18.92 -10.79 -3.64
CA ARG A 21 18.40 -12.03 -3.06
C ARG A 21 16.91 -11.92 -2.74
N GLY A 22 16.46 -10.78 -2.22
CA GLY A 22 15.04 -10.57 -1.95
C GLY A 22 14.14 -10.67 -3.21
N PHE A 23 14.61 -10.21 -4.37
CA PHE A 23 13.88 -10.41 -5.64
C PHE A 23 13.88 -11.89 -6.07
N ALA A 24 14.98 -12.60 -5.84
CA ALA A 24 15.03 -14.04 -6.10
C ALA A 24 14.04 -14.82 -5.20
N PHE A 25 13.92 -14.45 -3.92
CA PHE A 25 12.91 -15.01 -3.01
C PHE A 25 11.47 -14.64 -3.41
N GLU A 26 11.23 -13.45 -3.96
CA GLU A 26 9.94 -13.10 -4.56
C GLU A 26 9.59 -14.06 -5.72
N GLY A 27 10.52 -14.26 -6.66
CA GLY A 27 10.33 -15.19 -7.78
C GLY A 27 10.15 -16.65 -7.34
N ALA A 28 10.90 -17.09 -6.32
CA ALA A 28 10.74 -18.41 -5.72
C ALA A 28 9.35 -18.58 -5.07
N GLY A 29 8.89 -17.57 -4.33
CA GLY A 29 7.54 -17.53 -3.76
C GLY A 29 6.45 -17.64 -4.82
N MET A 30 6.60 -16.92 -5.93
CA MET A 30 5.72 -17.05 -7.11
C MET A 30 5.73 -18.49 -7.65
N GLY A 31 6.90 -19.09 -7.84
CA GLY A 31 7.04 -20.47 -8.34
C GLY A 31 6.35 -21.50 -7.44
N CYS A 32 6.56 -21.41 -6.12
CA CYS A 32 5.89 -22.26 -5.13
C CYS A 32 4.37 -22.12 -5.21
N ALA A 33 3.86 -20.88 -5.26
CA ALA A 33 2.43 -20.61 -5.33
C ALA A 33 1.80 -21.10 -6.65
N LEU A 34 2.47 -20.90 -7.79
CA LEU A 34 2.02 -21.42 -9.08
C LEU A 34 1.88 -22.94 -9.06
N LEU A 35 2.90 -23.64 -8.57
CA LEU A 35 2.88 -25.10 -8.46
C LEU A 35 1.78 -25.56 -7.49
N ASP A 36 1.59 -24.88 -6.36
CA ASP A 36 0.55 -25.22 -5.41
C ASP A 36 -0.87 -25.04 -5.97
N LEU A 37 -1.09 -24.00 -6.78
CA LEU A 37 -2.36 -23.74 -7.45
C LEU A 37 -2.62 -24.74 -8.59
N LEU A 38 -1.60 -25.03 -9.42
CA LEU A 38 -1.73 -25.93 -10.56
C LEU A 38 -1.86 -27.40 -10.15
N THR A 39 -1.22 -27.80 -9.05
CA THR A 39 -1.25 -29.19 -8.56
C THR A 39 -2.23 -29.41 -7.41
N LEU A 40 -3.00 -28.36 -7.04
CA LEU A 40 -3.98 -28.38 -5.95
C LEU A 40 -3.39 -28.88 -4.61
N SER A 41 -2.10 -28.65 -4.36
CA SER A 41 -1.40 -29.09 -3.15
C SER A 41 -1.65 -28.23 -1.92
N ARG A 42 -2.70 -27.39 -1.95
CA ARG A 42 -3.22 -26.60 -0.81
C ARG A 42 -2.15 -25.73 -0.12
N GLY A 43 -1.24 -25.16 -0.90
CA GLY A 43 -0.21 -24.25 -0.37
C GLY A 43 0.95 -24.97 0.35
N ARG A 44 1.10 -26.29 0.17
CA ARG A 44 2.14 -27.07 0.87
C ARG A 44 3.55 -26.56 0.57
N ARG A 45 3.87 -26.26 -0.71
CA ARG A 45 5.21 -25.79 -1.10
C ARG A 45 5.49 -24.42 -0.55
N LEU A 46 4.52 -23.53 -0.66
CA LEU A 46 4.65 -22.19 -0.13
C LEU A 46 4.87 -22.22 1.38
N ARG A 47 4.17 -23.10 2.10
CA ARG A 47 4.35 -23.29 3.54
C ARG A 47 5.73 -23.83 3.89
N GLU A 48 6.14 -24.94 3.27
CA GLU A 48 7.47 -25.53 3.46
C GLU A 48 8.58 -24.49 3.18
N PHE A 49 8.38 -23.66 2.16
CA PHE A 49 9.34 -22.61 1.81
C PHE A 49 9.37 -21.46 2.83
N LEU A 50 8.21 -20.93 3.25
CA LEU A 50 8.11 -19.85 4.24
C LEU A 50 8.58 -20.27 5.65
N GLU A 51 8.38 -21.53 6.03
CA GLU A 51 8.82 -22.09 7.32
C GLU A 51 10.28 -22.54 7.31
N GLY A 52 10.87 -22.70 6.13
CA GLY A 52 12.25 -23.12 5.92
C GLY A 52 13.12 -22.01 5.29
N PRO A 53 13.68 -22.22 4.08
CA PRO A 53 14.66 -21.30 3.50
C PRO A 53 14.16 -19.85 3.29
N GLY A 54 12.86 -19.65 3.15
CA GLY A 54 12.23 -18.35 2.95
C GLY A 54 11.90 -17.57 4.23
N VAL A 55 12.26 -18.09 5.42
CA VAL A 55 11.87 -17.53 6.72
C VAL A 55 12.27 -16.06 6.92
N ASP A 56 13.36 -15.62 6.30
CA ASP A 56 13.86 -14.23 6.39
C ASP A 56 13.31 -13.31 5.28
N TYR A 57 12.53 -13.84 4.32
CA TYR A 57 11.95 -13.09 3.19
C TYR A 57 10.41 -13.14 3.11
N PRO A 58 9.65 -13.13 4.22
CA PRO A 58 8.21 -13.34 4.16
C PRO A 58 7.49 -12.24 3.37
N HIS A 59 7.95 -10.99 3.45
CA HIS A 59 7.36 -9.88 2.68
C HIS A 59 7.39 -10.15 1.17
N LEU A 60 8.57 -10.44 0.64
CA LEU A 60 8.81 -10.65 -0.79
C LEU A 60 8.15 -11.93 -1.29
N ILE A 61 8.17 -13.00 -0.50
CA ILE A 61 7.50 -14.24 -0.87
C ILE A 61 5.99 -14.02 -1.06
N HIS A 62 5.33 -13.29 -0.14
CA HIS A 62 3.89 -13.00 -0.27
C HIS A 62 3.58 -12.06 -1.46
N VAL A 63 4.48 -11.14 -1.79
CA VAL A 63 4.37 -10.36 -3.04
C VAL A 63 4.40 -11.31 -4.25
N GLY A 64 5.37 -12.23 -4.30
CA GLY A 64 5.49 -13.23 -5.37
C GLY A 64 4.25 -14.12 -5.52
N VAL A 65 3.59 -14.48 -4.40
CA VAL A 65 2.30 -15.17 -4.44
C VAL A 65 1.26 -14.36 -5.23
N GLY A 66 1.23 -13.04 -5.06
CA GLY A 66 0.36 -12.14 -5.84
C GLY A 66 0.59 -12.21 -7.35
N TRP A 67 1.85 -12.29 -7.77
CA TRP A 67 2.21 -12.49 -9.18
C TRP A 67 1.69 -13.82 -9.72
N ALA A 68 1.77 -14.89 -8.93
CA ALA A 68 1.24 -16.20 -9.32
C ALA A 68 -0.27 -16.14 -9.62
N PHE A 69 -1.04 -15.46 -8.75
CA PHE A 69 -2.47 -15.23 -8.98
C PHE A 69 -2.72 -14.41 -10.26
N GLY A 70 -1.97 -13.31 -10.45
CA GLY A 70 -2.05 -12.49 -11.65
C GLY A 70 -1.79 -13.30 -12.93
N LYS A 71 -0.74 -14.11 -12.94
CA LYS A 71 -0.36 -14.97 -14.08
C LYS A 71 -1.41 -16.01 -14.43
N LEU A 72 -2.09 -16.57 -13.44
CA LEU A 72 -3.18 -17.52 -13.63
C LEU A 72 -4.54 -16.84 -13.90
N ARG A 73 -4.58 -15.50 -13.96
CA ARG A 73 -5.82 -14.70 -14.08
C ARG A 73 -6.82 -15.01 -12.96
N LEU A 74 -6.30 -15.37 -11.79
CA LEU A 74 -7.05 -15.62 -10.57
C LEU A 74 -6.92 -14.40 -9.65
N ARG A 75 -7.84 -14.29 -8.69
CA ARG A 75 -7.74 -13.29 -7.61
C ARG A 75 -7.07 -13.92 -6.39
N PRO A 76 -6.20 -13.19 -5.68
CA PRO A 76 -5.72 -13.63 -4.38
C PRO A 76 -6.91 -13.98 -3.47
N TRP A 77 -6.90 -15.20 -2.93
CA TRP A 77 -7.97 -15.70 -2.08
C TRP A 77 -7.41 -16.40 -0.85
N ARG A 78 -8.20 -16.43 0.22
CA ARG A 78 -7.78 -16.85 1.57
C ARG A 78 -7.49 -18.35 1.71
N GLY A 79 -7.57 -19.12 0.63
CA GLY A 79 -7.32 -20.56 0.62
C GLY A 79 -5.83 -20.92 0.72
N LEU A 80 -4.93 -20.02 0.31
CA LEU A 80 -3.49 -20.21 0.40
C LEU A 80 -2.97 -19.70 1.75
N ARG A 81 -3.19 -20.50 2.81
CA ARG A 81 -2.74 -20.16 4.17
C ARG A 81 -1.32 -20.70 4.41
N ALA A 82 -0.33 -19.82 4.37
CA ALA A 82 1.06 -20.12 4.70
C ALA A 82 1.73 -18.89 5.30
N GLY A 83 2.53 -19.04 6.35
CA GLY A 83 3.20 -17.93 7.02
C GLY A 83 2.26 -16.94 7.71
N ASP A 84 2.74 -15.71 7.86
CA ASP A 84 2.13 -14.63 8.63
C ASP A 84 0.77 -14.15 8.07
N PRO A 85 -0.33 -14.28 8.83
CA PRO A 85 -1.67 -13.87 8.39
C PRO A 85 -1.82 -12.41 7.99
N LEU A 86 -1.04 -11.50 8.58
CA LEU A 86 -1.09 -10.08 8.22
C LEU A 86 -0.41 -9.85 6.87
N LEU A 87 0.71 -10.52 6.61
CA LEU A 87 1.47 -10.40 5.37
C LEU A 87 0.79 -11.09 4.17
N HIS A 88 -0.24 -11.92 4.38
CA HIS A 88 -1.08 -12.47 3.29
C HIS A 88 -1.66 -11.38 2.39
N TRP A 89 -1.86 -10.17 2.93
CA TRP A 89 -2.35 -9.03 2.16
C TRP A 89 -1.35 -8.55 1.09
N LEU A 90 -0.05 -8.82 1.23
CA LEU A 90 0.94 -8.52 0.19
C LEU A 90 0.73 -9.33 -1.10
N ALA A 91 -0.07 -10.40 -1.07
CA ALA A 91 -0.52 -11.04 -2.31
C ALA A 91 -1.42 -10.11 -3.15
N TRP A 92 -2.20 -9.22 -2.52
CA TRP A 92 -2.94 -8.17 -3.26
C TRP A 92 -2.01 -7.09 -3.80
N ASP A 93 -0.94 -6.76 -3.09
CA ASP A 93 0.10 -5.85 -3.55
C ASP A 93 0.81 -6.43 -4.78
N GLY A 94 1.36 -7.63 -4.70
CA GLY A 94 1.98 -8.29 -5.85
C GLY A 94 1.02 -8.52 -7.03
N PHE A 95 -0.26 -8.78 -6.75
CA PHE A 95 -1.29 -8.86 -7.79
C PHE A 95 -1.50 -7.50 -8.49
N GLY A 96 -1.59 -6.41 -7.72
CA GLY A 96 -1.72 -5.06 -8.26
C GLY A 96 -0.52 -4.63 -9.11
N PHE A 97 0.69 -4.99 -8.67
CA PHE A 97 1.90 -4.82 -9.46
C PHE A 97 1.79 -5.57 -10.79
N TYR A 98 1.49 -6.87 -10.74
CA TYR A 98 1.38 -7.72 -11.93
C TYR A 98 0.36 -7.16 -12.94
N GLN A 99 -0.80 -6.70 -12.46
CA GLN A 99 -1.83 -6.10 -13.33
C GLN A 99 -1.31 -4.83 -14.02
N GLY A 100 -0.62 -3.95 -13.30
CA GLY A 100 -0.03 -2.75 -13.90
C GLY A 100 1.03 -3.09 -14.96
N PHE A 101 1.90 -4.05 -14.63
CA PHE A 101 3.09 -4.35 -15.43
C PHE A 101 2.76 -5.09 -16.73
N PHE A 102 1.79 -6.01 -16.69
CA PHE A 102 1.43 -6.85 -17.85
C PHE A 102 0.12 -6.47 -18.54
N ASP A 103 -0.65 -5.52 -18.01
CA ASP A 103 -1.88 -4.99 -18.61
C ASP A 103 -1.95 -3.44 -18.49
N SER A 104 -0.83 -2.78 -18.78
CA SER A 104 -0.61 -1.34 -18.55
C SER A 104 -1.65 -0.45 -19.23
N ASP A 105 -2.01 -0.74 -20.49
CA ASP A 105 -2.98 0.05 -21.24
C ASP A 105 -4.34 0.10 -20.53
N ARG A 106 -4.75 -1.02 -19.93
CA ARG A 106 -6.05 -1.10 -19.25
C ARG A 106 -5.96 -0.61 -17.82
N VAL A 107 -4.88 -0.92 -17.11
CA VAL A 107 -4.76 -0.70 -15.66
C VAL A 107 -4.16 0.66 -15.32
N VAL A 108 -3.15 1.10 -16.06
CA VAL A 108 -2.49 2.40 -15.88
C VAL A 108 -3.24 3.46 -16.67
N ALA A 109 -3.24 3.39 -18.01
CA ALA A 109 -3.88 4.40 -18.85
C ALA A 109 -5.42 4.38 -18.74
N GLY A 110 -6.02 3.19 -18.80
CA GLY A 110 -7.47 3.01 -18.63
C GLY A 110 -7.94 3.02 -17.17
N GLN A 111 -7.02 3.12 -16.20
CA GLN A 111 -7.28 3.17 -14.75
C GLN A 111 -8.24 2.07 -14.25
N ARG A 112 -8.28 0.93 -14.93
CA ARG A 112 -9.24 -0.15 -14.67
C ARG A 112 -9.00 -0.75 -13.28
N LEU A 113 -10.11 -1.02 -12.59
CA LEU A 113 -10.16 -1.74 -11.34
C LEU A 113 -11.05 -2.98 -11.46
N GLU A 114 -10.68 -4.05 -10.75
CA GLU A 114 -11.47 -5.27 -10.71
C GLU A 114 -12.81 -5.04 -9.99
N ARG A 115 -13.90 -5.55 -10.56
CA ARG A 115 -15.24 -5.42 -9.95
C ARG A 115 -15.34 -6.23 -8.65
N GLY A 116 -16.08 -5.71 -7.68
CA GLY A 116 -16.40 -6.42 -6.44
C GLY A 116 -15.25 -6.52 -5.44
N LEU A 117 -14.19 -5.72 -5.60
CA LEU A 117 -13.19 -5.56 -4.55
C LEU A 117 -13.75 -4.73 -3.39
N ASP A 118 -13.49 -5.16 -2.16
CA ASP A 118 -13.73 -4.36 -0.96
C ASP A 118 -12.72 -3.21 -0.82
N LEU A 119 -12.95 -2.32 0.15
CA LEU A 119 -12.09 -1.16 0.42
C LEU A 119 -10.61 -1.55 0.57
N TRP A 120 -10.34 -2.59 1.37
CA TRP A 120 -8.98 -2.98 1.75
C TRP A 120 -8.26 -3.66 0.59
N GLN A 121 -8.96 -4.51 -0.15
CA GLN A 121 -8.42 -5.13 -1.36
C GLN A 121 -8.01 -4.09 -2.40
N ARG A 122 -8.84 -3.05 -2.61
CA ARG A 122 -8.51 -1.95 -3.52
C ARG A 122 -7.26 -1.21 -3.07
N ALA A 123 -7.19 -0.87 -1.79
CA ALA A 123 -6.07 -0.11 -1.23
C ALA A 123 -4.74 -0.86 -1.38
N VAL A 124 -4.69 -2.15 -1.01
CA VAL A 124 -3.44 -2.92 -1.10
C VAL A 124 -3.09 -3.26 -2.56
N ARG A 125 -4.09 -3.45 -3.43
CA ARG A 125 -3.89 -3.60 -4.87
C ARG A 125 -3.30 -2.33 -5.50
N ASP A 126 -3.76 -1.16 -5.09
CA ASP A 126 -3.20 0.11 -5.57
C ASP A 126 -1.82 0.43 -4.97
N GLN A 127 -1.51 -0.05 -3.77
CA GLN A 127 -0.13 -0.06 -3.26
C GLN A 127 0.80 -0.82 -4.22
N GLY A 128 0.38 -2.00 -4.66
CA GLY A 128 1.08 -2.76 -5.69
C GLY A 128 1.22 -2.03 -7.03
N LEU A 129 0.15 -1.38 -7.48
CA LEU A 129 0.18 -0.58 -8.70
C LEU A 129 1.13 0.61 -8.57
N GLY A 130 1.19 1.27 -7.42
CA GLY A 130 2.13 2.36 -7.15
C GLY A 130 3.58 1.91 -7.30
N ARG A 131 3.92 0.73 -6.75
CA ARG A 131 5.23 0.12 -6.98
C ARG A 131 5.50 -0.10 -8.47
N CYS A 132 4.50 -0.53 -9.24
CA CYS A 132 4.64 -0.73 -10.68
C CYS A 132 4.89 0.59 -11.43
N LEU A 133 4.23 1.69 -11.02
CA LEU A 133 4.45 3.01 -11.63
C LEU A 133 5.90 3.47 -11.51
N TRP A 134 6.58 3.17 -10.39
CA TRP A 134 8.02 3.45 -10.23
C TRP A 134 8.87 2.90 -11.39
N PHE A 135 8.58 1.68 -11.84
CA PHE A 135 9.28 1.06 -12.96
C PHE A 135 8.81 1.59 -14.32
N HIS A 136 7.51 1.86 -14.48
CA HIS A 136 6.96 2.38 -15.75
C HIS A 136 7.48 3.79 -16.07
N GLU A 137 7.54 4.64 -15.05
CA GLU A 137 7.99 6.02 -15.19
C GLU A 137 9.51 6.13 -14.89
N CYS A 138 10.25 5.02 -14.89
CA CYS A 138 11.71 4.98 -14.78
C CYS A 138 12.28 5.78 -13.58
N ALA A 139 11.64 5.69 -12.42
CA ALA A 139 12.01 6.42 -11.20
C ALA A 139 11.97 7.96 -11.31
N ASP A 140 11.40 8.53 -12.38
CA ASP A 140 11.29 9.97 -12.61
C ASP A 140 10.20 10.60 -11.72
N PRO A 141 10.55 11.47 -10.75
CA PRO A 141 9.58 12.11 -9.86
C PRO A 141 8.53 12.96 -10.56
N GLU A 142 8.89 13.65 -11.64
CA GLU A 142 7.97 14.52 -12.39
C GLU A 142 6.94 13.66 -13.13
N ALA A 143 7.40 12.64 -13.87
CA ALA A 143 6.54 11.71 -14.58
C ALA A 143 5.61 10.95 -13.61
N LEU A 144 6.12 10.52 -12.45
CA LEU A 144 5.32 9.90 -11.40
C LEU A 144 4.23 10.83 -10.86
N GLY A 145 4.57 12.09 -10.57
CA GLY A 145 3.62 13.10 -10.10
C GLY A 145 2.49 13.31 -11.10
N LEU A 146 2.82 13.48 -12.38
CA LEU A 146 1.85 13.62 -13.47
C LEU A 146 0.98 12.37 -13.60
N ARG A 147 1.59 11.17 -13.61
CA ARG A 147 0.85 9.92 -13.74
C ARG A 147 -0.13 9.71 -12.59
N VAL A 148 0.29 9.92 -11.35
CA VAL A 148 -0.59 9.75 -10.17
C VAL A 148 -1.71 10.80 -10.16
N ALA A 149 -1.45 12.01 -10.67
CA ALA A 149 -2.46 13.07 -10.77
C ALA A 149 -3.60 12.73 -11.76
N GLU A 150 -3.40 11.81 -12.70
CA GLU A 150 -4.46 11.32 -13.57
C GLU A 150 -5.47 10.43 -12.83
N PHE A 151 -5.04 9.70 -11.79
CA PHE A 151 -5.91 8.77 -11.07
C PHE A 151 -6.95 9.52 -10.22
N PRO A 152 -8.11 8.91 -9.94
CA PRO A 152 -9.07 9.43 -8.96
C PRO A 152 -8.41 9.66 -7.60
N SER A 153 -8.73 10.77 -6.93
CA SER A 153 -8.11 11.18 -5.65
C SER A 153 -8.11 10.07 -4.59
N TRP A 154 -9.19 9.28 -4.51
CA TRP A 154 -9.33 8.18 -3.56
C TRP A 154 -8.35 7.02 -3.76
N ARG A 155 -7.62 6.95 -4.88
CA ARG A 155 -6.57 5.93 -5.17
C ARG A 155 -5.15 6.43 -4.91
N ARG A 156 -4.93 7.75 -4.96
CA ARG A 156 -3.59 8.35 -5.02
C ARG A 156 -2.74 8.05 -3.78
N ALA A 157 -3.36 8.04 -2.62
CA ALA A 157 -2.67 7.77 -1.36
C ALA A 157 -2.04 6.36 -1.31
N ASP A 158 -2.71 5.36 -1.88
CA ASP A 158 -2.19 4.00 -1.96
C ASP A 158 -1.10 3.88 -3.03
N LEU A 159 -1.25 4.56 -4.18
CA LEU A 159 -0.21 4.64 -5.20
C LEU A 159 1.09 5.24 -4.63
N TRP A 160 1.00 6.36 -3.90
CA TRP A 160 2.16 6.99 -3.26
C TRP A 160 2.82 6.10 -2.21
N SER A 161 2.04 5.30 -1.48
CA SER A 161 2.58 4.29 -0.58
C SER A 161 3.37 3.21 -1.32
N GLY A 162 2.89 2.77 -2.47
CA GLY A 162 3.62 1.85 -3.34
C GLY A 162 4.91 2.43 -3.91
N ILE A 163 4.85 3.67 -4.39
CA ILE A 163 5.99 4.41 -4.94
C ILE A 163 7.10 4.53 -3.89
N GLY A 164 6.76 4.93 -2.66
CA GLY A 164 7.76 5.06 -1.59
C GLY A 164 8.43 3.73 -1.22
N LEU A 165 7.67 2.63 -1.26
CA LEU A 165 8.24 1.29 -1.07
C LEU A 165 9.23 0.94 -2.19
N ALA A 166 8.84 1.12 -3.46
CA ALA A 166 9.70 0.81 -4.60
C ALA A 166 10.96 1.69 -4.63
N ALA A 167 10.83 2.99 -4.38
CA ALA A 167 11.94 3.93 -4.33
C ALA A 167 13.04 3.52 -3.35
N VAL A 168 12.65 3.04 -2.15
CA VAL A 168 13.62 2.56 -1.16
C VAL A 168 14.11 1.15 -1.45
N TYR A 169 13.20 0.21 -1.72
CA TYR A 169 13.57 -1.20 -1.82
C TYR A 169 14.38 -1.50 -3.09
N ALA A 170 13.91 -0.98 -4.23
CA ALA A 170 14.54 -1.19 -5.53
C ALA A 170 15.61 -0.13 -5.85
N GLY A 171 15.48 1.08 -5.29
CA GLY A 171 16.35 2.20 -5.66
C GLY A 171 16.02 2.72 -7.07
N GLY A 172 17.02 3.32 -7.72
CA GLY A 172 16.91 3.84 -9.08
C GLY A 172 16.81 5.37 -9.18
N ALA A 173 16.80 6.08 -8.05
CA ALA A 173 16.83 7.53 -7.98
C ALA A 173 18.00 8.03 -7.11
N ASP A 174 18.57 9.17 -7.47
CA ASP A 174 19.59 9.87 -6.70
C ASP A 174 18.98 10.75 -5.59
N GLN A 175 19.83 11.48 -4.85
CA GLN A 175 19.37 12.27 -3.72
C GLN A 175 18.46 13.46 -4.11
N ASP A 176 18.72 14.11 -5.25
CA ASP A 176 17.93 15.25 -5.71
C ASP A 176 16.58 14.78 -6.26
N GLU A 177 16.57 13.65 -6.97
CA GLU A 177 15.36 12.99 -7.44
C GLU A 177 14.48 12.52 -6.26
N LEU A 178 15.07 11.93 -5.21
CA LEU A 178 14.31 11.53 -4.02
C LEU A 178 13.72 12.74 -3.28
N ARG A 179 14.40 13.90 -3.26
CA ARG A 179 13.81 15.15 -2.74
C ARG A 179 12.65 15.63 -3.60
N ALA A 180 12.82 15.63 -4.93
CA ALA A 180 11.76 15.98 -5.86
C ALA A 180 10.54 15.06 -5.72
N LEU A 181 10.75 13.76 -5.42
CA LEU A 181 9.68 12.81 -5.15
C LEU A 181 8.88 13.16 -3.89
N VAL A 182 9.54 13.62 -2.82
CA VAL A 182 8.89 14.09 -1.59
C VAL A 182 8.06 15.35 -1.85
N GLU A 183 8.56 16.25 -2.69
CA GLU A 183 7.82 17.44 -3.12
C GLU A 183 6.60 17.05 -3.98
N ALA A 184 6.76 16.18 -4.97
CA ALA A 184 5.69 15.69 -5.83
C ALA A 184 4.59 14.95 -5.04
N ALA A 185 4.96 14.26 -3.95
CA ALA A 185 4.00 13.58 -3.08
C ALA A 185 3.06 14.54 -2.34
N GLY A 186 3.48 15.78 -2.06
CA GLY A 186 2.65 16.81 -1.39
C GLY A 186 1.92 16.29 -0.14
N ASP A 187 0.59 16.38 -0.15
CA ASP A 187 -0.28 15.90 0.95
C ASP A 187 -0.15 14.38 1.24
N TYR A 188 0.43 13.62 0.31
CA TYR A 188 0.63 12.17 0.44
C TYR A 188 2.00 11.79 1.03
N ARG A 189 2.81 12.74 1.53
CA ARG A 189 4.12 12.48 2.16
C ARG A 189 4.08 11.40 3.25
N ALA A 190 3.06 11.41 4.10
CA ALA A 190 2.90 10.37 5.12
C ALA A 190 2.73 8.97 4.50
N HIS A 191 2.04 8.86 3.36
CA HIS A 191 1.87 7.61 2.64
C HIS A 191 3.17 7.16 1.97
N LEU A 192 3.90 8.08 1.34
CA LEU A 192 5.23 7.84 0.79
C LEU A 192 6.20 7.30 1.87
N ALA A 193 6.26 7.98 3.02
CA ALA A 193 7.07 7.57 4.17
C ALA A 193 6.68 6.21 4.74
N GLN A 194 5.38 5.90 4.80
CA GLN A 194 4.90 4.57 5.20
C GLN A 194 5.37 3.49 4.21
N GLY A 195 5.42 3.78 2.91
CA GLY A 195 6.00 2.89 1.90
C GLY A 195 7.49 2.62 2.16
N ALA A 196 8.25 3.68 2.40
CA ALA A 196 9.67 3.61 2.77
C ALA A 196 9.90 2.77 4.03
N ALA A 197 9.05 2.91 5.06
CA ALA A 197 9.12 2.11 6.28
C ALA A 197 8.91 0.60 6.01
N PHE A 198 7.97 0.23 5.13
CA PHE A 198 7.81 -1.17 4.72
C PHE A 198 9.04 -1.71 3.98
N ALA A 199 9.66 -0.90 3.12
CA ALA A 199 10.89 -1.30 2.44
C ALA A 199 12.05 -1.50 3.43
N ALA A 200 12.20 -0.60 4.42
CA ALA A 200 13.18 -0.72 5.49
C ALA A 200 12.97 -2.00 6.30
N ALA A 201 11.73 -2.26 6.74
CA ALA A 201 11.39 -3.46 7.48
C ALA A 201 11.66 -4.74 6.67
N ALA A 202 11.34 -4.76 5.38
CA ALA A 202 11.62 -5.90 4.51
C ALA A 202 13.13 -6.14 4.34
N ARG A 203 13.93 -5.08 4.16
CA ARG A 203 15.39 -5.18 4.03
C ARG A 203 16.07 -5.59 5.32
N LEU A 204 15.69 -5.03 6.46
CA LEU A 204 16.26 -5.38 7.77
C LEU A 204 15.82 -6.76 8.26
N ARG A 205 14.69 -7.27 7.78
CA ARG A 205 14.27 -8.65 8.05
C ARG A 205 15.16 -9.68 7.35
N ALA A 206 15.68 -9.33 6.17
CA ALA A 206 16.68 -10.15 5.49
C ALA A 206 18.00 -10.07 6.27
N ARG A 207 18.63 -11.21 6.58
CA ARG A 207 19.91 -11.27 7.32
C ARG A 207 21.11 -10.91 6.45
N THR A 208 20.99 -9.82 5.70
CA THR A 208 21.99 -9.29 4.78
C THR A 208 22.25 -7.81 5.12
N PRO A 209 23.44 -7.27 4.84
CA PRO A 209 23.71 -5.84 4.99
C PRO A 209 22.66 -5.00 4.27
N LEU A 210 22.27 -3.89 4.89
CA LEU A 210 21.36 -2.92 4.27
C LEU A 210 22.10 -2.21 3.12
N PRO A 211 21.57 -2.24 1.89
CA PRO A 211 22.19 -1.50 0.78
C PRO A 211 22.20 0.00 1.04
N GLU A 212 23.26 0.70 0.60
CA GLU A 212 23.43 2.13 0.84
C GLU A 212 22.26 2.96 0.30
N HIS A 213 21.75 2.63 -0.90
CA HIS A 213 20.62 3.34 -1.49
C HIS A 213 19.34 3.19 -0.67
N CYS A 214 19.16 2.06 0.03
CA CYS A 214 18.02 1.88 0.91
C CYS A 214 18.09 2.85 2.09
N ASP A 215 19.25 2.97 2.74
CA ASP A 215 19.39 3.89 3.89
C ASP A 215 19.19 5.36 3.47
N ARG A 216 19.81 5.77 2.35
CA ARG A 216 19.58 7.11 1.78
C ARG A 216 18.12 7.34 1.40
N GLY A 217 17.47 6.33 0.81
CA GLY A 217 16.06 6.38 0.42
C GLY A 217 15.14 6.55 1.62
N VAL A 218 15.32 5.76 2.68
CA VAL A 218 14.52 5.92 3.90
C VAL A 218 14.75 7.30 4.52
N LEU A 219 16.01 7.74 4.62
CA LEU A 219 16.33 9.05 5.16
C LEU A 219 15.65 10.18 4.37
N ALA A 220 15.68 10.11 3.04
CA ALA A 220 15.05 11.11 2.19
C ALA A 220 13.52 11.11 2.30
N LEU A 221 12.89 9.94 2.30
CA LEU A 221 11.43 9.81 2.20
C LEU A 221 10.72 9.86 3.55
N ALA A 222 11.35 9.30 4.58
CA ALA A 222 10.78 9.17 5.92
C ALA A 222 11.43 10.11 6.95
N GLY A 223 12.55 10.75 6.62
CA GLY A 223 13.24 11.72 7.50
C GLY A 223 14.03 11.10 8.65
N VAL A 224 14.15 9.77 8.70
CA VAL A 224 14.78 9.03 9.81
C VAL A 224 15.67 7.89 9.29
N PRO A 225 16.58 7.33 10.12
CA PRO A 225 17.33 6.13 9.76
C PRO A 225 16.43 4.92 9.48
N ALA A 226 16.91 3.98 8.66
CA ALA A 226 16.17 2.78 8.28
C ALA A 226 15.64 1.97 9.47
N GLN A 227 16.45 1.84 10.54
CA GLN A 227 16.04 1.13 11.75
C GLN A 227 14.81 1.78 12.40
N THR A 228 14.81 3.10 12.59
CA THR A 228 13.67 3.82 13.19
C THR A 228 12.40 3.67 12.35
N ALA A 229 12.51 3.74 11.03
CA ALA A 229 11.36 3.53 10.15
C ALA A 229 10.81 2.11 10.24
N ALA A 230 11.68 1.09 10.34
CA ALA A 230 11.27 -0.29 10.55
C ALA A 230 10.61 -0.49 11.93
N ASP A 231 11.14 0.14 12.98
CA ASP A 231 10.58 0.08 14.33
C ASP A 231 9.14 0.65 14.40
N TRP A 232 8.80 1.63 13.54
CA TRP A 232 7.42 2.08 13.41
C TRP A 232 6.48 1.00 12.90
N THR A 233 6.97 0.12 12.02
CA THR A 233 6.18 -1.00 11.51
C THR A 233 5.91 -2.02 12.62
N ASP A 234 6.89 -2.32 13.45
CA ASP A 234 6.74 -3.26 14.57
C ASP A 234 5.85 -2.67 15.67
N THR A 235 6.04 -1.39 16.00
CA THR A 235 5.23 -0.67 16.99
C THR A 235 3.76 -0.62 16.55
N ALA A 236 3.48 -0.16 15.33
CA ALA A 236 2.13 -0.09 14.80
C ALA A 236 1.47 -1.48 14.68
N ARG A 237 2.27 -2.53 14.47
CA ARG A 237 1.77 -3.90 14.44
C ARG A 237 1.38 -4.40 15.84
N ALA A 238 2.18 -4.09 16.85
CA ALA A 238 1.90 -4.47 18.24
C ALA A 238 0.58 -3.84 18.75
N GLU A 239 0.25 -2.63 18.30
CA GLU A 239 -1.01 -1.94 18.65
C GLU A 239 -2.27 -2.66 18.14
N LEU A 240 -2.17 -3.53 17.14
CA LEU A 240 -3.32 -4.27 16.59
C LEU A 240 -3.84 -5.36 17.54
N GLY A 241 -3.07 -5.69 18.57
CA GLY A 241 -3.40 -6.78 19.49
C GLY A 241 -3.12 -8.18 18.89
N PRO A 242 -3.70 -9.23 19.49
CA PRO A 242 -3.38 -10.61 19.13
C PRO A 242 -3.95 -11.00 17.76
N ASP A 243 -3.14 -11.70 16.96
CA ASP A 243 -3.54 -12.39 15.72
C ASP A 243 -4.16 -11.48 14.60
N PRO A 244 -3.47 -10.40 14.19
CA PRO A 244 -3.95 -9.53 13.11
C PRO A 244 -3.95 -10.23 11.75
N ARG A 245 -5.12 -10.25 11.07
CA ARG A 245 -5.34 -11.02 9.82
C ARG A 245 -6.35 -10.44 8.82
N THR A 246 -7.00 -9.34 9.15
CA THR A 246 -8.10 -8.78 8.34
C THR A 246 -7.58 -7.61 7.50
N GLY A 247 -8.36 -7.20 6.50
CA GLY A 247 -7.99 -6.04 5.68
C GLY A 247 -8.01 -4.77 6.50
N GLN A 248 -8.92 -4.70 7.47
CA GLN A 248 -8.97 -3.66 8.47
C GLN A 248 -7.68 -3.63 9.30
N HIS A 249 -7.21 -4.77 9.83
CA HIS A 249 -5.92 -4.81 10.56
C HIS A 249 -4.75 -4.32 9.70
N TYR A 250 -4.69 -4.71 8.42
CA TYR A 250 -3.64 -4.22 7.52
C TYR A 250 -3.75 -2.70 7.25
N GLY A 251 -4.97 -2.18 7.11
CA GLY A 251 -5.23 -0.74 6.98
C GLY A 251 -4.86 0.04 8.23
N GLU A 252 -5.21 -0.47 9.41
CA GLU A 252 -4.86 0.08 10.72
C GLU A 252 -3.36 0.06 10.95
N TRP A 253 -2.66 -1.00 10.51
CA TRP A 253 -1.20 -1.09 10.55
C TRP A 253 -0.54 0.06 9.76
N ARG A 254 -0.97 0.24 8.50
CA ARG A 254 -0.50 1.32 7.64
C ARG A 254 -0.81 2.69 8.24
N ALA A 255 -2.00 2.86 8.81
CA ALA A 255 -2.38 4.10 9.49
C ALA A 255 -1.52 4.37 10.73
N GLY A 256 -1.20 3.34 11.52
CA GLY A 256 -0.33 3.44 12.69
C GLY A 256 1.07 3.92 12.34
N ILE A 257 1.66 3.38 11.28
CA ILE A 257 2.97 3.84 10.77
C ILE A 257 2.93 5.33 10.41
N ARG A 258 1.87 5.77 9.72
CA ARG A 258 1.70 7.20 9.37
C ARG A 258 1.53 8.08 10.61
N ARG A 259 0.83 7.61 11.64
CA ARG A 259 0.71 8.34 12.92
C ARG A 259 2.06 8.48 13.62
N LEU A 260 2.86 7.41 13.65
CA LEU A 260 4.20 7.43 14.25
C LEU A 260 5.16 8.36 13.48
N TRP A 261 5.12 8.32 12.15
CA TRP A 261 5.85 9.27 11.31
C TRP A 261 5.43 10.72 11.60
N ALA A 262 4.13 11.02 11.66
CA ALA A 262 3.64 12.36 11.95
C ALA A 262 4.02 12.83 13.36
N ALA A 263 3.92 11.95 14.36
CA ALA A 263 4.33 12.25 15.73
C ALA A 263 5.83 12.58 15.84
N HIS A 264 6.68 11.92 15.05
CA HIS A 264 8.11 12.19 15.01
C HIS A 264 8.45 13.56 14.41
N HIS A 265 7.69 14.01 13.41
CA HIS A 265 7.97 15.27 12.69
C HIS A 265 7.23 16.49 13.28
N GLY A 266 6.37 16.27 14.28
CA GLY A 266 5.52 17.30 14.88
C GLY A 266 4.42 17.81 13.91
N PRO A 267 3.56 18.75 14.35
CA PRO A 267 2.76 19.51 13.40
C PRO A 267 3.72 20.23 12.45
N GLY A 268 3.55 20.01 11.15
CA GLY A 268 4.32 20.76 10.14
C GLY A 268 4.11 22.27 10.29
N PRO A 269 4.90 23.12 9.62
CA PRO A 269 4.81 24.58 9.71
C PRO A 269 3.46 25.22 9.33
N THR A 270 2.45 24.42 8.96
CA THR A 270 1.14 24.89 8.47
C THR A 270 0.01 24.72 9.48
N ASP A 271 0.23 24.02 10.61
CA ASP A 271 -0.81 23.78 11.62
C ASP A 271 -0.68 24.72 12.83
N ALA A 272 -0.33 25.99 12.58
CA ALA A 272 -0.65 27.04 13.55
C ALA A 272 -2.17 27.24 13.54
N PRO A 273 -2.88 27.11 14.67
CA PRO A 273 -4.32 27.30 14.69
C PRO A 273 -4.64 28.73 14.26
N THR A 274 -5.33 28.87 13.13
CA THR A 274 -5.90 30.14 12.69
C THR A 274 -6.78 30.66 13.82
N GLN A 275 -6.27 31.65 14.56
CA GLN A 275 -7.06 32.34 15.57
C GLN A 275 -8.28 32.93 14.85
N ARG A 276 -9.46 32.39 15.14
CA ARG A 276 -10.72 33.03 14.77
C ARG A 276 -10.72 34.44 15.35
N PRO A 277 -11.02 35.49 14.57
CA PRO A 277 -11.13 36.82 15.14
C PRO A 277 -12.26 36.83 16.17
N ALA A 278 -11.96 37.39 17.34
CA ALA A 278 -12.88 37.59 18.44
C ALA A 278 -14.08 38.41 17.96
N GLN A 279 -15.28 37.86 18.10
CA GLN A 279 -16.52 38.63 17.99
C GLN A 279 -16.75 39.30 19.34
N ASP A 280 -16.42 40.59 19.40
CA ASP A 280 -16.77 41.46 20.52
C ASP A 280 -18.30 41.56 20.64
N ALA A 281 -18.79 41.20 21.82
CA ALA A 281 -20.13 41.49 22.26
C ALA A 281 -20.28 42.99 22.53
N ARG A 282 -21.26 43.63 21.88
CA ARG A 282 -21.96 44.80 22.44
C ARG A 282 -23.47 44.59 22.33
N THR A 283 -24.09 44.52 23.50
CA THR A 283 -25.51 44.68 23.82
C THR A 283 -26.09 45.98 23.26
N THR A 284 -27.38 46.04 22.90
CA THR A 284 -28.49 46.58 23.73
C THR A 284 -29.84 46.54 22.96
N GLU A 285 -30.89 46.16 23.69
CA GLU A 285 -32.36 46.30 23.55
C GLU A 285 -33.01 46.91 22.29
N ALA A 286 -34.13 46.30 21.83
CA ALA A 286 -35.49 46.70 22.22
C ALA A 286 -36.58 46.00 21.36
N ALA A 287 -37.73 45.77 21.99
CA ALA A 287 -38.93 45.08 21.50
C ALA A 287 -39.61 45.70 20.26
N VAL A 288 -40.44 44.91 19.56
CA VAL A 288 -41.87 45.20 19.25
C VAL A 288 -42.45 44.24 18.17
N SER A 289 -43.65 43.72 18.48
CA SER A 289 -44.74 43.20 17.61
C SER A 289 -44.56 41.98 16.69
N ALA A 290 -45.29 40.91 17.04
CA ALA A 290 -46.15 40.17 16.11
C ALA A 290 -47.40 41.05 15.77
N PRO A 291 -48.21 40.84 14.69
CA PRO A 291 -48.66 39.52 14.20
C PRO A 291 -48.93 39.38 12.67
N ARG A 292 -49.05 38.15 12.17
CA ARG A 292 -50.31 37.58 11.62
C ARG A 292 -50.09 36.35 10.74
N SER A 293 -50.94 35.38 11.04
CA SER A 293 -51.31 34.17 10.31
C SER A 293 -51.67 34.37 8.84
N TRP A 294 -51.36 33.36 8.02
CA TRP A 294 -52.37 32.67 7.21
C TRP A 294 -51.95 31.20 7.05
N ALA A 295 -52.93 30.32 7.26
CA ALA A 295 -52.84 28.89 7.06
C ALA A 295 -53.57 28.51 5.76
N VAL A 296 -53.49 27.20 5.43
CA VAL A 296 -54.36 26.42 4.52
C VAL A 296 -53.96 26.53 3.03
N GLU A 297 -53.79 25.49 2.22
CA GLU A 297 -53.53 24.02 2.27
C GLU A 297 -53.52 23.55 0.78
N PRO A 298 -53.29 22.26 0.45
CA PRO A 298 -52.76 21.81 -0.85
C PRO A 298 -53.80 21.24 -1.83
N ALA A 299 -53.41 21.13 -3.10
CA ALA A 299 -53.93 20.24 -4.15
C ALA A 299 -52.98 20.38 -5.37
N GLU A 300 -52.67 19.41 -6.22
CA GLU A 300 -53.41 18.23 -6.64
C GLU A 300 -52.49 17.26 -7.40
N SER A 301 -52.79 15.98 -7.28
CA SER A 301 -52.23 14.85 -8.01
C SER A 301 -52.79 14.71 -9.43
N ALA A 302 -51.98 14.30 -10.41
CA ALA A 302 -52.47 13.64 -11.63
C ALA A 302 -51.47 12.62 -12.23
N THR A 303 -51.76 11.35 -11.93
CA THR A 303 -51.78 10.14 -12.79
C THR A 303 -50.92 9.99 -14.07
N ARG A 304 -50.08 8.94 -14.03
CA ARG A 304 -49.93 7.79 -14.97
C ARG A 304 -49.99 8.02 -16.49
N SER A 305 -48.96 7.50 -17.17
CA SER A 305 -49.14 6.64 -18.35
C SER A 305 -47.91 5.75 -18.61
N ARG A 306 -48.14 4.43 -18.61
CA ARG A 306 -47.26 3.38 -19.12
C ARG A 306 -47.29 3.39 -20.66
N ARG A 307 -46.16 3.18 -21.32
CA ARG A 307 -46.12 2.40 -22.58
C ARG A 307 -44.87 1.52 -22.65
N SER A 308 -45.14 0.23 -22.73
CA SER A 308 -44.28 -0.83 -23.21
C SER A 308 -44.16 -0.78 -24.74
N ARG A 309 -42.95 -0.96 -25.26
CA ARG A 309 -42.62 -1.90 -26.34
C ARG A 309 -41.24 -2.46 -26.05
#